data_AF-A0A0F0KNI9-F1
#
_entry.id   AF-A0A0F0KNI9-F1
#
_cell.length_a   1.000
_cell.length_b   1.000
_cell.length_c   1.000
_cell.angle_alpha   90.00
_cell.angle_beta   90.00
_cell.angle_gamma   90.00
#
_symmetry.space_group_name_H-M   'P 1'
#
loop_
_entity.id
_entity.type
_entity.pdbx_description
1 polymer ?
#
loop_
_entity_poly.entity_id
_entity_poly.type
_entity_poly.pdbx_seq_one_letter_code
_entity_poly.pdbx_strand_id
1 'polypeptide(L)'
;MSEPTAEPSLIQQRMVLQRRRSWAIYTIAFSALMLTGSTVVLVFDGGVLRLIGVALFLIGIGVGIVEYRRAVVAIREFEDRHGPGAGIQH
;
A
#
# COMPACT_ATOMS: atom_id res chain seq x y z
N MET A 1 4.78 39.43 -3.21
CA MET A 1 5.58 38.45 -3.97
C MET A 1 4.80 37.15 -3.96
N SER A 2 4.27 36.73 -5.11
CA SER A 2 3.66 35.41 -5.25
C SER A 2 4.82 34.41 -5.30
N GLU A 3 4.94 33.54 -4.30
CA GLU A 3 5.88 32.42 -4.40
C GLU A 3 5.56 31.65 -5.69
N PRO A 4 6.54 31.36 -6.55
CA PRO A 4 6.30 30.50 -7.68
C PRO A 4 5.95 29.12 -7.11
N THR A 5 4.70 28.69 -7.24
CA THR A 5 4.30 27.30 -7.01
C THR A 5 4.95 26.46 -8.08
N ALA A 6 6.25 26.19 -7.92
CA ALA A 6 7.00 25.29 -8.78
C ALA A 6 6.29 23.95 -8.73
N GLU A 7 5.76 23.50 -9.88
CA GLU A 7 5.14 22.19 -9.95
C GLU A 7 6.16 21.13 -9.50
N PRO A 8 5.76 20.19 -8.62
CA PRO A 8 6.68 19.21 -8.06
C PRO A 8 7.39 18.44 -9.17
N SER A 9 8.69 18.19 -9.00
CA SER A 9 9.49 17.53 -10.04
C SER A 9 8.97 16.12 -10.34
N LEU A 10 9.21 15.62 -11.56
CA LEU A 10 8.78 14.27 -11.96
C LEU A 10 9.32 13.18 -11.02
N ILE A 11 10.52 13.38 -10.47
CA ILE A 11 11.12 12.49 -9.46
C ILE A 11 10.31 12.52 -8.16
N GLN A 12 9.97 13.71 -7.65
CA GLN A 12 9.15 13.84 -6.45
C GLN A 12 7.75 13.22 -6.63
N GLN A 13 7.12 13.45 -7.79
CA GLN A 13 5.83 12.86 -8.13
C GLN A 13 5.90 11.32 -8.14
N ARG A 14 6.93 10.75 -8.79
CA ARG A 14 7.12 9.29 -8.81
C ARG A 14 7.43 8.71 -7.44
N MET A 15 8.21 9.42 -6.61
CA MET A 15 8.53 8.99 -5.26
C MET A 15 7.27 8.87 -4.39
N VAL A 16 6.32 9.81 -4.52
CA VAL A 16 5.03 9.73 -3.81
C VAL A 16 4.22 8.51 -4.24
N LEU A 17 4.15 8.25 -5.55
CA LEU A 17 3.47 7.07 -6.10
C LEU A 17 4.11 5.75 -5.64
N GLN A 18 5.44 5.68 -5.66
CA GLN A 18 6.19 4.52 -5.15
C GLN A 18 5.97 4.33 -3.65
N ARG A 19 5.99 5.41 -2.86
CA ARG A 19 5.73 5.35 -1.42
C ARG A 19 4.34 4.81 -1.13
N ARG A 20 3.33 5.22 -1.91
CA ARG A 20 1.96 4.67 -1.80
C ARG A 20 1.92 3.18 -2.10
N ARG A 21 2.59 2.73 -3.16
CA ARG A 21 2.72 1.32 -3.49
C ARG A 21 3.41 0.53 -2.38
N SER A 22 4.53 1.03 -1.86
CA SER A 22 5.27 0.39 -0.76
C SER A 22 4.43 0.31 0.51
N TRP A 23 3.68 1.37 0.84
CA TRP A 23 2.74 1.36 1.96
C TRP A 23 1.70 0.25 1.83
N ALA A 24 1.10 0.10 0.65
CA ALA A 24 0.15 -0.98 0.39
C ALA A 24 0.78 -2.37 0.58
N ILE A 25 2.02 -2.57 0.12
CA ILE A 25 2.77 -3.81 0.34
C ILE A 25 3.01 -4.05 1.83
N TYR A 26 3.44 -3.03 2.57
CA TYR A 26 3.65 -3.14 4.01
C TYR A 26 2.36 -3.50 4.75
N THR A 27 1.24 -2.90 4.38
CA THR A 27 -0.08 -3.26 4.94
C THR A 27 -0.40 -4.72 4.69
N ILE A 28 -0.24 -5.21 3.45
CA ILE A 28 -0.48 -6.63 3.12
C ILE A 28 0.42 -7.54 3.95
N ALA A 29 1.72 -7.27 3.97
CA ALA A 29 2.70 -8.10 4.68
C ALA A 29 2.45 -8.14 6.19
N PHE A 30 2.19 -6.98 6.79
CA PHE A 30 1.87 -6.87 8.20
C PHE A 30 0.57 -7.60 8.55
N SER A 31 -0.49 -7.38 7.76
CA SER A 31 -1.77 -8.05 7.98
C SER A 31 -1.65 -9.57 7.80
N ALA A 32 -0.87 -10.06 6.83
CA ALA A 32 -0.63 -11.49 6.64
C ALA A 32 0.12 -12.12 7.83
N LEU A 33 1.14 -11.42 8.34
CA LEU A 33 1.88 -11.86 9.53
C LEU A 33 0.96 -11.93 10.76
N MET A 34 0.20 -10.87 10.99
CA MET A 34 -0.72 -10.81 12.13
C MET A 34 -1.89 -11.78 12.02
N LEU A 35 -2.39 -12.03 10.80
CA LEU A 35 -3.39 -13.06 10.53
C LEU A 35 -2.87 -14.45 10.91
N THR A 36 -1.62 -14.74 10.55
CA THR A 36 -0.97 -16.01 10.89
C THR A 36 -0.91 -16.18 12.42
N GLY A 37 -0.40 -15.18 13.13
CA GLY A 37 -0.34 -15.22 14.60
C GLY A 37 -1.72 -15.35 15.25
N SER A 38 -2.71 -14.60 14.75
CA SER A 38 -4.09 -14.66 15.26
C SER A 38 -4.74 -16.02 15.04
N THR A 39 -4.47 -16.65 13.90
CA THR A 39 -5.00 -17.98 13.57
C THR A 39 -4.36 -19.05 14.45
N VAL A 40 -3.04 -18.99 14.67
CA VAL A 40 -2.33 -19.90 15.57
C VAL A 40 -2.95 -19.83 16.96
N VAL A 41 -3.11 -18.63 17.53
CA VAL A 41 -3.69 -18.48 18.86
C VAL A 41 -5.15 -18.93 18.90
N LEU A 42 -5.95 -18.65 17.86
CA LEU A 42 -7.34 -19.10 17.76
C LEU A 42 -7.44 -20.63 17.83
N VAL A 43 -6.51 -21.37 17.20
CA VAL A 43 -6.49 -22.84 17.24
C VAL A 43 -6.28 -23.39 18.65
N PHE A 44 -5.46 -22.71 19.47
CA PHE A 44 -5.13 -23.18 20.82
C PHE A 44 -6.08 -22.69 21.91
N ASP A 45 -6.52 -21.43 21.83
CA ASP A 45 -7.26 -20.74 22.90
C ASP A 45 -8.75 -20.55 22.53
N GLY A 46 -9.10 -20.64 21.25
CA GLY A 46 -10.44 -20.36 20.76
C GLY A 46 -10.87 -18.91 21.04
N GLY A 47 -12.18 -18.66 20.99
CA GLY A 47 -12.78 -17.41 21.47
C GLY A 47 -13.16 -16.40 20.39
N VAL A 48 -14.29 -15.72 20.64
CA VAL A 48 -14.90 -14.76 19.72
C VAL A 48 -13.98 -13.57 19.41
N LEU A 49 -13.21 -13.09 20.39
CA LEU A 49 -12.24 -12.01 20.19
C LEU A 49 -11.13 -12.39 19.19
N ARG A 50 -10.74 -13.67 19.15
CA ARG A 50 -9.73 -14.17 18.20
C ARG A 50 -10.29 -14.26 16.78
N LEU A 51 -11.56 -14.67 16.63
CA LEU A 51 -12.26 -14.62 15.34
C LEU A 51 -12.37 -13.18 14.80
N ILE A 52 -12.65 -12.21 15.67
CA ILE A 52 -12.65 -10.79 15.30
C ILE A 52 -11.25 -10.37 14.81
N GLY A 53 -10.18 -10.76 15.52
CA GLY A 53 -8.81 -10.50 15.09
C GLY A 53 -8.50 -11.06 13.70
N VAL A 54 -8.85 -12.32 13.45
CA VAL A 54 -8.71 -12.96 12.12
C VAL A 54 -9.46 -12.18 11.05
N ALA A 55 -10.73 -11.83 11.30
CA ALA A 55 -11.55 -11.07 10.35
C ALA A 55 -10.94 -9.68 10.05
N LEU A 56 -10.44 -8.98 11.08
CA LEU A 56 -9.80 -7.68 10.93
C LEU A 56 -8.54 -7.76 10.05
N PHE A 57 -7.69 -8.77 10.24
CA PHE A 57 -6.49 -8.91 9.43
C PHE A 57 -6.81 -9.34 7.99
N LEU A 58 -7.86 -10.13 7.76
CA LEU A 58 -8.36 -10.41 6.41
C LEU A 58 -8.83 -9.13 5.70
N ILE A 59 -9.55 -8.26 6.41
CA ILE A 59 -9.96 -6.94 5.89
C ILE A 59 -8.72 -6.10 5.57
N GLY A 60 -7.71 -6.08 6.46
CA GLY A 60 -6.45 -5.38 6.24
C GLY A 60 -5.73 -5.81 4.95
N ILE A 61 -5.68 -7.13 4.69
CA ILE A 61 -5.16 -7.67 3.42
C ILE A 61 -5.98 -7.14 2.24
N GLY A 62 -7.30 -7.20 2.32
CA GLY A 62 -8.20 -6.70 1.26
C GLY A 62 -7.96 -5.22 0.95
N VAL A 63 -7.88 -4.37 1.98
CA VAL A 63 -7.56 -2.94 1.84
C VAL A 63 -6.18 -2.75 1.19
N GLY A 64 -5.16 -3.47 1.65
CA GLY A 64 -3.82 -3.40 1.09
C GLY A 64 -3.79 -3.79 -0.40
N ILE A 65 -4.53 -4.83 -0.81
CA ILE A 65 -4.62 -5.24 -2.21
C ILE A 65 -5.29 -4.15 -3.07
N VAL A 66 -6.37 -3.54 -2.59
CA VAL A 66 -7.06 -2.46 -3.30
C VAL A 66 -6.14 -1.25 -3.48
N GLU A 67 -5.46 -0.82 -2.41
CA GLU A 67 -4.52 0.31 -2.48
C GLU A 67 -3.30 0.00 -3.36
N TYR A 68 -2.81 -1.24 -3.36
CA TYR A 68 -1.76 -1.68 -4.27
C TYR A 68 -2.19 -1.55 -5.73
N ARG A 69 -3.40 -2.04 -6.06
CA ARG A 69 -3.96 -1.92 -7.42
C ARG A 69 -4.11 -0.46 -7.84
N ARG A 70 -4.64 0.39 -6.96
CA ARG A 70 -4.77 1.83 -7.20
C ARG A 70 -3.41 2.49 -7.45
N ALA A 71 -2.40 2.14 -6.64
CA ALA A 71 -1.05 2.67 -6.83
C ALA A 71 -0.43 2.23 -8.16
N VAL A 72 -0.63 0.97 -8.57
CA VAL A 72 -0.15 0.47 -9.87
C VAL A 72 -0.82 1.20 -11.04
N VAL A 73 -2.15 1.39 -10.97
CA VAL A 73 -2.89 2.15 -12.00
C VAL A 73 -2.37 3.59 -12.07
N ALA A 74 -2.20 4.26 -10.94
CA ALA A 74 -1.68 5.63 -10.90
C ALA A 74 -0.24 5.76 -11.43
N ILE A 75 0.60 4.75 -11.21
CA ILE A 75 1.96 4.70 -11.81
C ILE A 75 1.87 4.56 -13.33
N ARG A 76 0.98 3.70 -13.85
CA ARG A 76 0.79 3.54 -15.29
C ARG A 76 0.29 4.83 -15.93
N GLU A 77 -0.75 5.46 -15.36
CA GLU A 77 -1.26 6.74 -15.84
C GLU A 77 -0.22 7.87 -15.77
N PHE A 78 0.73 7.79 -14.84
CA PHE A 78 1.86 8.71 -14.78
C PHE A 78 2.87 8.46 -15.91
N GLU A 79 3.21 7.21 -16.18
CA GLU A 79 4.12 6.80 -17.26
C GLU A 79 3.50 7.06 -18.65
N ASP A 80 2.20 6.85 -18.83
CA ASP A 80 1.49 7.15 -20.07
C ASP A 80 1.53 8.65 -20.42
N ARG A 81 1.60 9.53 -19.40
CA ARG A 81 1.65 10.98 -19.58
C ARG A 81 3.07 11.55 -19.75
N HIS A 82 4.07 10.97 -19.08
CA HIS A 82 5.41 11.55 -19.01
C HIS A 82 6.49 10.71 -19.70
N GLY A 83 6.12 9.53 -20.21
CA GLY A 83 7.01 8.58 -20.85
C GLY A 83 7.39 7.41 -19.94
N PRO A 84 7.73 6.25 -20.52
CA PRO A 84 8.17 5.08 -19.77
C PRO A 84 9.37 5.41 -18.88
N GLY A 85 9.30 5.07 -17.59
CA GLY A 85 10.40 5.32 -16.66
C GLY A 85 10.63 6.79 -16.29
N ALA A 86 9.70 7.70 -16.61
CA ALA A 86 9.78 9.09 -16.18
C ALA A 86 10.01 9.18 -14.66
N GLY A 87 10.95 10.01 -14.20
CA GLY A 87 11.23 10.20 -12.78
C GLY A 87 11.88 9.01 -12.05
N ILE A 88 12.37 7.97 -12.75
CA ILE A 88 13.23 6.95 -12.14
C ILE A 88 14.55 7.60 -11.72
N GLN A 89 14.96 7.36 -10.47
CA GLN A 89 16.26 7.76 -9.95
C GLN A 89 17.15 6.51 -9.94
N HIS A 90 18.22 6.53 -10.74
CA HIS A 90 19.26 5.50 -10.78
C HIS A 90 20.29 5.72 -9.68
#